data_AF-A0A2G6I6T6-F1
#
_entry.id   AF-A0A2G6I6T6-F1
#
_cell.length_a   1.000
_cell.length_b   1.000
_cell.length_c   1.000
_cell.angle_alpha   90.00
_cell.angle_beta   90.00
_cell.angle_gamma   90.00
#
_symmetry.space_group_name_H-M   'P 1'
#
loop_
_entity.id
_entity.type
_entity.pdbx_description
1 polymer ?
#
loop_
_entity_poly.entity_id
_entity_poly.type
_entity_poly.pdbx_seq_one_letter_code
_entity_poly.pdbx_strand_id
1 'polypeptide(L)'
;MKHLLLAAALAAPMAFTAPALAEDTTALARQYAEIPDVQLMFDDLFSPAALAEQFRLGLPPGYEISDDQLKRVGDVMGEMMASLRPELTEKMIEGMAEHFTAGELKALIEFYSSPEGASVMRKMQPFYQNFMAEFLPVIQKRQQDYLPALVEILEE
;
A
#
# COMPACT_ATOMS: atom_id res chain seq x y z
N MET A 1 42.18 60.19 34.03
CA MET A 1 42.84 59.15 33.21
C MET A 1 42.59 57.79 33.85
N LYS A 2 42.07 56.85 33.05
CA LYS A 2 42.14 55.37 33.21
C LYS A 2 41.15 54.71 34.19
N HIS A 3 39.95 54.35 33.71
CA HIS A 3 39.47 52.97 33.34
C HIS A 3 38.66 52.37 34.53
N LEU A 4 37.32 52.35 34.62
CA LEU A 4 36.22 51.84 33.77
C LEU A 4 36.30 50.33 33.44
N LEU A 5 35.30 49.59 33.97
CA LEU A 5 34.63 48.38 33.44
C LEU A 5 35.40 47.05 33.59
N LEU A 6 34.81 45.85 33.76
CA LEU A 6 33.43 45.37 33.69
C LEU A 6 33.42 43.98 34.36
N ALA A 7 32.47 43.67 35.25
CA ALA A 7 32.19 42.31 35.65
C ALA A 7 31.34 41.63 34.55
N ALA A 8 31.95 40.77 33.75
CA ALA A 8 31.26 40.02 32.71
C ALA A 8 30.52 38.82 33.33
N ALA A 9 29.21 38.98 33.55
CA ALA A 9 28.31 37.87 33.81
C ALA A 9 28.12 37.07 32.50
N LEU A 10 28.64 35.84 32.46
CA LEU A 10 28.31 34.88 31.40
C LEU A 10 26.85 34.44 31.57
N ALA A 11 25.96 35.03 30.77
CA ALA A 11 24.64 34.46 30.53
C ALA A 11 24.78 33.37 29.46
N ALA A 12 24.79 32.11 29.88
CA ALA A 12 24.64 30.97 28.97
C ALA A 12 23.17 30.89 28.52
N PRO A 13 22.86 30.90 27.21
CA PRO A 13 21.52 30.59 26.77
C PRO A 13 21.28 29.10 26.99
N MET A 14 20.40 28.76 27.94
CA MET A 14 19.80 27.42 27.99
C MET A 14 19.00 27.24 26.71
N ALA A 15 19.54 26.46 25.77
CA ALA A 15 18.75 25.92 24.68
C ALA A 15 17.69 25.00 25.28
N PHE A 16 16.46 25.50 25.40
CA PHE A 16 15.29 24.66 25.63
C PHE A 16 15.14 23.73 24.43
N THR A 17 15.65 22.50 24.53
CA THR A 17 15.16 21.39 23.71
C THR A 17 13.78 21.03 24.25
N ALA A 18 12.76 21.80 23.87
CA ALA A 18 11.40 21.32 24.01
C ALA A 18 11.34 19.99 23.26
N PRO A 19 10.84 18.89 23.87
CA PRO A 19 10.54 17.71 23.09
C PRO A 19 9.55 18.18 22.01
N ALA A 20 9.90 17.98 20.74
CA ALA A 20 8.90 18.01 19.70
C ALA A 20 7.79 17.08 20.21
N LEU A 21 6.59 17.63 20.45
CA LEU A 21 5.41 16.81 20.74
C LEU A 21 5.39 15.77 19.63
N ALA A 22 5.70 14.52 19.98
CA ALA A 22 5.64 13.43 19.03
C ALA A 22 4.18 13.39 18.58
N GLU A 23 3.95 13.81 17.34
CA GLU A 23 2.61 13.77 16.77
C GLU A 23 2.15 12.32 16.74
N ASP A 24 0.89 12.10 17.08
CA ASP A 24 0.33 10.76 17.19
C ASP A 24 0.25 10.12 15.80
N THR A 25 1.26 9.29 15.48
CA THR A 25 1.33 8.56 14.22
C THR A 25 0.19 7.55 14.08
N THR A 26 -0.36 7.05 15.18
CA THR A 26 -1.55 6.18 15.16
C THR A 26 -2.78 6.94 14.69
N ALA A 27 -2.98 8.16 15.20
CA ALA A 27 -4.08 9.02 14.77
C ALA A 27 -3.95 9.42 13.29
N LEU A 28 -2.75 9.77 12.84
CA LEU A 28 -2.47 10.10 11.44
C LEU A 28 -2.64 8.88 10.51
N ALA A 29 -2.14 7.71 10.90
CA ALA A 29 -2.33 6.47 10.16
C ALA A 29 -3.82 6.11 10.02
N ARG A 30 -4.60 6.29 11.08
CA ARG A 30 -6.06 6.10 11.04
C ARG A 30 -6.74 7.08 10.08
N GLN A 31 -6.36 8.36 10.15
CA GLN A 31 -6.87 9.37 9.21
C GLN A 31 -6.58 9.00 7.75
N TYR A 32 -5.35 8.52 7.46
CA TYR A 32 -5.00 8.04 6.13
C TYR A 32 -5.85 6.83 5.72
N ALA A 33 -5.99 5.84 6.60
CA ALA A 33 -6.76 4.64 6.35
C ALA A 33 -8.22 4.98 5.99
N GLU A 34 -8.81 5.98 6.65
CA GLU A 34 -10.21 6.39 6.48
C GLU A 34 -10.47 7.23 5.20
N ILE A 35 -9.44 7.55 4.40
CA ILE A 35 -9.62 8.24 3.12
C ILE A 35 -10.51 7.37 2.21
N PRO A 36 -11.59 7.92 1.59
CA PRO A 36 -12.53 7.13 0.78
C PRO A 36 -11.87 6.34 -0.34
N ASP A 37 -10.94 6.93 -1.10
CA ASP A 37 -10.23 6.22 -2.16
C ASP A 37 -9.30 5.12 -1.63
N VAL A 38 -8.73 5.28 -0.42
CA VAL A 38 -7.94 4.22 0.24
C VAL A 38 -8.86 3.05 0.63
N GLN A 39 -10.05 3.35 1.16
CA GLN A 39 -11.06 2.33 1.46
C GLN A 39 -11.53 1.61 0.19
N LEU A 40 -11.80 2.34 -0.89
CA LEU A 40 -12.18 1.77 -2.19
C LEU A 40 -11.10 0.85 -2.75
N MET A 41 -9.83 1.20 -2.62
CA MET A 41 -8.72 0.32 -3.03
C MET A 41 -8.78 -1.03 -2.29
N PHE A 42 -9.04 -1.01 -0.98
CA PHE A 42 -9.23 -2.25 -0.20
C PHE A 42 -10.47 -3.02 -0.66
N ASP A 43 -11.58 -2.31 -0.91
CA ASP A 43 -12.83 -2.92 -1.35
C ASP A 43 -12.69 -3.60 -2.72
N ASP A 44 -11.96 -2.98 -3.65
CA ASP A 44 -11.71 -3.53 -4.97
C ASP A 44 -10.82 -4.79 -4.90
N LEU A 45 -9.74 -4.73 -4.10
CA LEU A 45 -8.80 -5.84 -3.91
C LEU A 45 -9.49 -7.06 -3.28
N PHE A 46 -10.37 -6.83 -2.32
CA PHE A 46 -11.12 -7.88 -1.61
C PHE A 46 -12.56 -8.01 -2.10
N SER A 47 -12.86 -7.53 -3.31
CA SER A 47 -14.18 -7.67 -3.90
C SER A 47 -14.49 -9.15 -4.14
N PRO A 48 -15.76 -9.58 -4.05
CA PRO A 48 -16.15 -10.96 -4.36
C PRO A 48 -15.65 -11.43 -5.72
N ALA A 49 -15.64 -10.55 -6.73
CA ALA A 49 -15.14 -10.85 -8.07
C ALA A 49 -13.63 -11.08 -8.07
N ALA A 50 -12.84 -10.21 -7.44
CA ALA A 50 -11.39 -10.37 -7.34
C ALA A 50 -11.01 -11.65 -6.58
N LEU A 51 -11.69 -11.93 -5.47
CA LEU A 51 -11.48 -13.14 -4.67
C LEU A 51 -11.83 -14.41 -5.45
N ALA A 52 -12.96 -14.40 -6.16
CA ALA A 52 -13.35 -15.51 -7.03
C ALA A 52 -12.31 -15.75 -8.13
N GLU A 53 -11.86 -14.70 -8.79
CA GLU A 53 -10.85 -14.80 -9.85
C GLU A 53 -9.53 -15.35 -9.31
N GLN A 54 -9.08 -14.87 -8.14
CA GLN A 54 -7.90 -15.40 -7.46
C GLN A 54 -8.06 -16.88 -7.10
N PHE A 55 -9.25 -17.31 -6.70
CA PHE A 55 -9.55 -18.72 -6.44
C PHE A 55 -9.46 -19.55 -7.73
N ARG A 56 -10.02 -19.06 -8.84
CA ARG A 56 -9.96 -19.72 -10.15
C ARG A 56 -8.53 -19.93 -10.63
N LEU A 57 -7.67 -18.93 -10.47
CA LEU A 57 -6.25 -19.01 -10.82
C LEU A 57 -5.47 -20.02 -9.97
N GLY A 58 -5.95 -20.33 -8.76
CA GLY A 58 -5.36 -21.31 -7.86
C GLY A 58 -5.84 -22.75 -8.05
N LEU A 59 -6.80 -23.00 -8.95
CA LEU A 59 -7.33 -24.34 -9.18
C LEU A 59 -6.27 -25.26 -9.81
N PRO A 60 -6.17 -26.53 -9.35
CA PRO A 60 -5.32 -27.50 -10.01
C PRO A 60 -5.74 -27.73 -11.48
N PRO A 61 -4.81 -28.10 -12.37
CA PRO A 61 -5.13 -28.45 -13.74
C PRO A 61 -6.22 -29.52 -13.82
N GLY A 62 -7.19 -29.35 -14.71
CA GLY A 62 -8.30 -30.30 -14.92
C GLY A 62 -9.52 -30.09 -14.02
N TYR A 63 -9.49 -29.10 -13.12
CA TYR A 63 -10.70 -28.65 -12.43
C TYR A 63 -11.39 -27.54 -13.23
N GLU A 64 -12.63 -27.81 -13.62
CA GLU A 64 -13.52 -26.81 -14.20
C GLU A 64 -14.50 -26.32 -13.15
N ILE A 65 -14.71 -25.00 -13.11
CA ILE A 65 -15.69 -24.34 -12.25
C ILE A 65 -16.65 -23.56 -13.14
N SER A 66 -17.95 -23.70 -12.91
CA SER A 66 -18.94 -22.88 -13.62
C SER A 66 -18.98 -21.45 -13.08
N ASP A 67 -19.48 -20.51 -13.88
CA ASP A 67 -19.64 -19.11 -13.45
C ASP A 67 -20.51 -18.99 -12.18
N ASP A 68 -21.57 -19.80 -12.07
CA ASP A 68 -22.42 -19.84 -10.88
C ASP A 68 -21.68 -20.35 -9.64
N GLN A 69 -20.81 -21.36 -9.80
CA GLN A 69 -19.98 -21.85 -8.72
C GLN A 69 -18.95 -20.79 -8.31
N LEU A 70 -18.32 -20.15 -9.29
CA LEU A 70 -17.32 -19.11 -9.09
C LEU A 70 -17.91 -17.90 -8.36
N LYS A 71 -19.13 -17.48 -8.74
CA LYS A 71 -19.85 -16.42 -8.03
C LYS A 71 -20.09 -16.78 -6.57
N ARG A 72 -20.58 -18.00 -6.30
CA ARG A 72 -20.81 -18.45 -4.90
C ARG A 72 -19.53 -18.50 -4.09
N VAL A 73 -18.42 -18.90 -4.70
CA VAL A 73 -17.09 -18.85 -4.06
C VAL A 73 -16.73 -17.41 -3.70
N GLY A 74 -16.89 -16.48 -4.65
CA GLY A 74 -16.67 -15.06 -4.42
C GLY A 74 -17.51 -14.49 -3.28
N ASP A 75 -18.80 -14.83 -3.23
CA ASP A 75 -19.71 -14.38 -2.17
C ASP A 75 -19.23 -14.87 -0.79
N VAL A 76 -18.90 -16.18 -0.66
CA VAL A 76 -18.41 -16.76 0.62
C VAL A 76 -17.07 -16.17 1.03
N MET A 77 -16.12 -16.03 0.10
CA MET A 77 -14.83 -15.43 0.40
C MET A 77 -14.96 -13.95 0.73
N GLY A 78 -15.87 -13.23 0.08
CA GLY A 78 -16.20 -11.84 0.36
C GLY A 78 -16.76 -11.67 1.77
N GLU A 79 -17.69 -12.52 2.19
CA GLU A 79 -18.22 -12.52 3.57
C GLU A 79 -17.11 -12.77 4.60
N MET A 80 -16.24 -13.75 4.33
CA MET A 80 -15.07 -14.02 5.17
C MET A 80 -14.18 -12.77 5.28
N MET A 81 -13.83 -12.14 4.16
CA MET A 81 -12.98 -10.94 4.16
C MET A 81 -13.65 -9.75 4.85
N ALA A 82 -14.95 -9.55 4.66
CA ALA A 82 -15.71 -8.52 5.34
C ALA A 82 -15.67 -8.71 6.88
N SER A 83 -15.72 -9.96 7.36
CA SER A 83 -15.59 -10.26 8.79
C SER A 83 -14.21 -9.92 9.36
N LEU A 84 -13.16 -10.00 8.54
CA LEU A 84 -11.77 -9.68 8.91
C LEU A 84 -11.43 -8.19 8.73
N ARG A 85 -12.27 -7.41 8.05
CA ARG A 85 -11.98 -6.02 7.68
C ARG A 85 -11.60 -5.11 8.86
N PRO A 86 -12.26 -5.18 10.05
CA PRO A 86 -11.85 -4.37 11.20
C PRO A 86 -10.42 -4.70 11.67
N GLU A 87 -10.08 -5.99 11.77
CA GLU A 87 -8.76 -6.43 12.20
C GLU A 87 -7.68 -6.06 11.18
N LEU A 88 -7.95 -6.23 9.89
CA LEU A 88 -7.03 -5.85 8.81
C LEU A 88 -6.77 -4.35 8.78
N THR A 89 -7.82 -3.54 8.95
CA THR A 89 -7.68 -2.08 9.03
C THR A 89 -6.82 -1.68 10.22
N GLU A 90 -7.04 -2.28 11.39
CA GLU A 90 -6.25 -1.97 12.58
C GLU A 90 -4.80 -2.40 12.42
N LYS A 91 -4.53 -3.58 11.84
CA LYS A 91 -3.16 -4.03 11.56
C LYS A 91 -2.44 -3.13 10.57
N MET A 92 -3.14 -2.61 9.57
CA MET A 92 -2.58 -1.61 8.66
C MET A 92 -2.23 -0.32 9.42
N ILE A 93 -3.12 0.18 10.28
CA ILE A 93 -2.89 1.38 11.07
C ILE A 93 -1.68 1.20 11.99
N GLU A 94 -1.59 0.08 12.71
CA GLU A 94 -0.45 -0.27 13.57
C GLU A 94 0.86 -0.26 12.76
N GLY A 95 0.89 -0.98 11.64
CA GLY A 95 2.08 -1.04 10.78
C GLY A 95 2.48 0.31 10.19
N MET A 96 1.50 1.14 9.83
CA MET A 96 1.77 2.50 9.37
C MET A 96 2.34 3.39 10.48
N ALA A 97 1.78 3.31 11.68
CA ALA A 97 2.24 4.09 12.83
C ALA A 97 3.66 3.70 13.29
N GLU A 98 4.04 2.43 13.11
CA GLU A 98 5.37 1.91 13.43
C GLU A 98 6.43 2.29 12.39
N HIS A 99 6.07 2.29 11.10
CA HIS A 99 7.04 2.44 10.01
C HIS A 99 7.15 3.83 9.41
N PHE A 100 6.13 4.68 9.55
CA PHE A 100 6.12 6.02 9.00
C PHE A 100 6.24 7.09 10.09
N THR A 101 6.96 8.16 9.75
CA THR A 101 6.98 9.37 10.55
C THR A 101 5.68 10.14 10.39
N ALA A 102 5.37 11.02 11.36
CA ALA A 102 4.22 11.91 11.26
C ALA A 102 4.24 12.81 10.02
N GLY A 103 5.42 13.26 9.59
CA GLY A 103 5.59 14.06 8.38
C GLY A 103 5.22 13.30 7.10
N GLU A 104 5.63 12.03 7.00
CA GLU A 104 5.28 11.18 5.86
C GLU A 104 3.79 10.85 5.83
N LEU A 105 3.19 10.52 6.98
CA LEU A 105 1.74 10.26 7.06
C LEU A 105 0.93 11.49 6.66
N LYS A 106 1.32 12.69 7.12
CA LYS A 106 0.69 13.94 6.70
C LYS A 106 0.81 14.19 5.21
N ALA A 107 1.99 13.96 4.63
CA ALA A 107 2.20 14.13 3.20
C ALA A 107 1.33 13.16 2.39
N LEU A 108 1.20 11.91 2.85
CA LEU A 108 0.29 10.93 2.24
C LEU A 108 -1.17 11.39 2.33
N ILE A 109 -1.61 11.83 3.51
CA ILE A 109 -2.98 12.33 3.73
C ILE A 109 -3.26 13.53 2.81
N GLU A 110 -2.37 14.52 2.80
CA GLU A 110 -2.51 15.72 1.97
C GLU A 110 -2.62 15.35 0.49
N PHE A 111 -1.72 14.50 0.00
CA PHE A 111 -1.72 14.08 -1.38
C PHE A 111 -3.00 13.33 -1.74
N TYR A 112 -3.33 12.25 -1.03
CA TYR A 112 -4.47 11.40 -1.40
C TYR A 112 -5.84 12.01 -1.06
N SER A 113 -5.91 13.03 -0.22
CA SER A 113 -7.12 13.83 -0.04
C SER A 113 -7.32 14.89 -1.14
N SER A 114 -6.30 15.16 -1.96
CA SER A 114 -6.42 16.10 -3.08
C SER A 114 -7.19 15.48 -4.27
N PRO A 115 -7.86 16.29 -5.11
CA PRO A 115 -8.53 15.79 -6.32
C PRO A 115 -7.57 15.01 -7.23
N GLU A 116 -6.33 15.48 -7.36
CA GLU A 116 -5.29 14.87 -8.18
C GLU A 116 -4.81 13.55 -7.59
N GLY A 117 -4.50 13.50 -6.28
CA GLY A 117 -4.05 12.27 -5.63
C GLY A 117 -5.12 11.18 -5.59
N ALA A 118 -6.38 11.54 -5.32
CA ALA A 118 -7.52 10.65 -5.49
C ALA A 118 -7.66 10.14 -6.94
N SER A 119 -7.44 11.03 -7.93
CA SER A 119 -7.46 10.62 -9.34
C SER A 119 -6.32 9.66 -9.68
N VAL A 120 -5.10 9.90 -9.16
CA VAL A 120 -3.96 9.00 -9.34
C VAL A 120 -4.30 7.63 -8.78
N MET A 121 -4.79 7.56 -7.54
CA MET A 121 -5.11 6.28 -6.89
C MET A 121 -6.09 5.44 -7.71
N ARG A 122 -7.19 6.05 -8.17
CA ARG A 122 -8.19 5.39 -9.02
C ARG A 122 -7.67 4.94 -10.39
N LYS A 123 -6.63 5.60 -10.92
CA LYS A 123 -6.05 5.29 -12.24
C LYS A 123 -4.92 4.27 -12.17
N MET A 124 -4.25 4.14 -11.03
CA MET A 124 -3.06 3.28 -10.91
C MET A 124 -3.38 1.80 -11.18
N GLN A 125 -4.45 1.27 -10.60
CA GLN A 125 -4.84 -0.13 -10.78
C GLN A 125 -5.22 -0.46 -12.24
N PRO A 126 -6.13 0.27 -12.92
CA PRO A 126 -6.44 -0.02 -14.33
C PRO A 126 -5.25 0.27 -15.25
N PHE A 127 -4.41 1.26 -14.94
CA PHE A 127 -3.16 1.49 -15.69
C PHE A 127 -2.25 0.25 -15.64
N TYR A 128 -2.00 -0.29 -14.44
CA TYR A 128 -1.14 -1.46 -14.28
C TYR A 128 -1.74 -2.70 -14.98
N GLN A 129 -3.05 -2.92 -14.86
CA GLN A 129 -3.74 -4.02 -15.53
C GLN A 129 -3.59 -3.93 -17.06
N ASN A 130 -3.84 -2.75 -17.64
CA ASN A 130 -3.71 -2.54 -19.09
C ASN A 130 -2.25 -2.72 -19.53
N PHE A 131 -1.31 -2.13 -18.79
CA PHE A 131 0.12 -2.28 -19.07
C PHE A 131 0.53 -3.75 -19.08
N MET A 132 0.13 -4.54 -18.07
CA MET A 132 0.46 -5.96 -18.00
C MET A 132 -0.23 -6.77 -19.09
N ALA A 133 -1.48 -6.47 -19.43
CA ALA A 133 -2.20 -7.15 -20.51
C ALA A 133 -1.49 -6.96 -21.87
N GLU A 134 -0.97 -5.76 -22.13
CA GLU A 134 -0.18 -5.47 -23.33
C GLU A 134 1.21 -6.10 -23.29
N PHE A 135 1.82 -6.19 -22.11
CA PHE A 135 3.20 -6.64 -21.95
C PHE A 135 3.34 -8.17 -21.84
N LEU A 136 2.33 -8.88 -21.36
CA LEU A 136 2.34 -10.35 -21.20
C LEU A 136 2.68 -11.12 -22.49
N PRO A 137 2.09 -10.80 -23.66
CA PRO A 137 2.46 -11.46 -24.92
C PRO A 137 3.93 -11.24 -25.31
N VAL A 138 4.48 -10.07 -24.98
CA VAL A 138 5.91 -9.77 -25.22
C VAL A 138 6.79 -10.66 -24.35
N ILE A 139 6.45 -10.79 -23.06
CA ILE A 139 7.16 -11.69 -22.14
C ILE A 139 7.09 -13.14 -22.65
N GLN A 140 5.90 -13.63 -23.01
CA GLN A 140 5.70 -15.00 -23.50
C GLN A 140 6.53 -15.27 -24.75
N LYS A 141 6.53 -14.34 -25.72
CA LYS A 141 7.35 -14.45 -26.92
C LYS A 141 8.84 -14.50 -26.57
N ARG A 142 9.31 -13.61 -25.69
CA ARG A 142 10.70 -13.61 -25.26
C ARG A 142 11.08 -14.90 -24.54
N GLN A 143 10.23 -15.43 -23.67
CA GLN A 143 10.48 -16.71 -23.01
C GLN A 143 10.68 -17.86 -24.02
N GLN A 144 9.90 -17.88 -25.11
CA GLN A 144 10.09 -18.85 -26.18
C GLN A 144 11.44 -18.70 -26.89
N ASP A 145 11.89 -17.46 -27.13
CA ASP A 145 13.21 -17.18 -27.73
C ASP A 145 14.36 -17.75 -26.86
N TYR A 146 14.21 -17.78 -25.53
CA TYR A 146 15.23 -18.27 -24.59
C TYR A 146 15.08 -19.75 -24.20
N LEU A 147 13.99 -20.41 -24.59
CA LEU A 147 13.73 -21.81 -24.23
C LEU A 147 14.88 -22.76 -24.64
N PRO A 148 15.48 -22.64 -25.84
CA PRO A 148 16.58 -23.52 -26.25
C PRO A 148 17.80 -23.41 -25.33
N ALA A 149 18.18 -22.20 -24.92
CA ALA A 149 19.30 -21.99 -24.01
C ALA A 149 19.03 -22.57 -22.61
N LEU A 150 17.78 -22.52 -22.14
CA LEU A 150 17.39 -23.16 -20.89
C LEU A 150 17.46 -24.69 -20.98
N VAL A 151 17.07 -25.27 -22.12
CA VAL A 151 17.17 -26.73 -22.34
C VAL A 151 18.63 -27.16 -22.37
N GLU A 152 19.51 -26.43 -23.06
CA GLU A 152 20.95 -26.72 -23.10
C GLU A 152 21.55 -26.78 -21.68
N ILE A 153 21.21 -25.81 -20.82
CA ILE A 153 21.66 -25.79 -19.41
C ILE A 153 21.15 -27.00 -18.62
N LEU A 154 19.94 -27.50 -18.91
CA LEU A 154 19.34 -28.63 -18.19
C LEU A 154 19.86 -30.00 -18.68
N GLU A 155 20.50 -30.04 -19.85
CA GLU A 155 21.07 -31.24 -20.44
C GLU A 155 22.57 -31.43 -20.13
N GLU A 156 23.22 -30.43 -19.49
CA GLU A 156 24.56 -30.52 -18.88
C GLU A 156 24.58 -31.36 -17.59
#